data_AF-A0A422NWM7-F1
#
_entry.id   AF-A0A422NWM7-F1
#
_cell.length_a   1.000
_cell.length_b   1.000
_cell.length_c   1.000
_cell.angle_alpha   90.00
_cell.angle_beta   90.00
_cell.angle_gamma   90.00
#
_symmetry.space_group_name_H-M   'P 1'
#
loop_
_entity.id
_entity.type
_entity.pdbx_description
1 polymer ?
#
loop_
_entity_poly.entity_id
_entity_poly.type
_entity_poly.pdbx_seq_one_letter_code
_entity_poly.pdbx_strand_id
1 'polypeptide(L)'
;MGKNPPKWLPGERVKETILLQRKSVEQLRADRVLRRDKLQERRDRHKAKLDAKRKRKLTTKKFISAQTLLKHAQRKDRQGRIFRKIGEKVRGKRQRMAPDEYKKSLDESRVVLVVRARGKQIPPEVSAALRRLGLMKLYAARLLCLDPRTDPLVKQLGPFCIMGHPDPAQLEELLRMRGSLWNEETQTRRLISGNLMLEQALGQYNILCIEDLCDALVKKTEHVQAILQHIAPFDFHPPRQLFMERHRSVHQKLEIVNKDSFAAYLAQQLKGTAKRERKLAASNKQNAAKHSSLPT
;
A
#
# COMPACT_ATOMS: atom_id res chain seq x y z
N MET A 1 -60.43 8.58 -38.86
CA MET A 1 -61.40 7.65 -38.22
C MET A 1 -61.40 6.34 -39.00
N GLY A 2 -60.42 5.46 -38.75
CA GLY A 2 -60.40 4.13 -39.37
C GLY A 2 -61.41 3.24 -38.66
N LYS A 3 -62.48 2.83 -39.35
CA LYS A 3 -63.51 1.96 -38.78
C LYS A 3 -62.88 0.61 -38.44
N ASN A 4 -63.11 0.12 -37.23
CA ASN A 4 -62.68 -1.22 -36.83
C ASN A 4 -63.30 -2.27 -37.76
N PRO A 5 -62.54 -3.27 -38.22
CA PRO A 5 -63.05 -4.25 -39.16
C PRO A 5 -64.22 -5.07 -38.57
N PRO A 6 -65.18 -5.50 -39.43
CA PRO A 6 -66.40 -6.18 -39.01
C PRO A 6 -66.17 -7.44 -38.17
N LYS A 7 -67.15 -7.78 -37.30
CA LYS A 7 -67.09 -8.88 -36.32
C LYS A 7 -66.96 -10.30 -36.90
N TRP A 8 -67.17 -10.50 -38.21
CA TRP A 8 -67.32 -11.83 -38.83
C TRP A 8 -66.04 -12.41 -39.46
N LEU A 9 -64.90 -11.72 -39.33
CA LEU A 9 -63.60 -12.25 -39.79
C LEU A 9 -63.11 -13.37 -38.84
N PRO A 10 -62.88 -14.60 -39.33
CA PRO A 10 -62.43 -15.71 -38.50
C PRO A 10 -60.97 -15.50 -38.08
N GLY A 11 -60.79 -15.06 -36.84
CA GLY A 11 -59.51 -14.94 -36.15
C GLY A 11 -59.75 -14.32 -34.78
N GLU A 12 -59.30 -15.01 -33.72
CA GLU A 12 -59.45 -14.49 -32.35
C GLU A 12 -58.85 -13.09 -32.24
N ARG A 13 -59.71 -12.10 -32.00
CA ARG A 13 -59.32 -10.70 -31.82
C ARG A 13 -58.56 -10.59 -30.50
N VAL A 14 -57.23 -10.70 -30.57
CA VAL A 14 -56.35 -10.49 -29.41
C VAL A 14 -56.66 -9.11 -28.83
N LYS A 15 -57.11 -9.07 -27.56
CA LYS A 15 -57.50 -7.82 -26.88
C LYS A 15 -56.34 -6.81 -26.97
N GLU A 16 -56.65 -5.56 -27.29
CA GLU A 16 -55.66 -4.48 -27.49
C GLU A 16 -54.69 -4.33 -26.30
N THR A 17 -55.16 -4.64 -25.09
CA THR A 17 -54.36 -4.70 -23.87
C THR A 17 -53.23 -5.74 -23.93
N ILE A 18 -53.46 -6.90 -24.54
CA ILE A 18 -52.45 -7.95 -24.74
C ILE A 18 -51.42 -7.50 -25.78
N LEU A 19 -51.84 -6.77 -26.83
CA LEU A 19 -50.93 -6.21 -27.83
C LEU A 19 -50.04 -5.09 -27.24
N LEU A 20 -50.61 -4.23 -26.38
CA LEU A 20 -49.87 -3.20 -25.63
C LEU A 20 -48.87 -3.81 -24.65
N GLN A 21 -49.26 -4.87 -23.93
CA GLN A 21 -48.36 -5.62 -23.04
C GLN A 21 -47.25 -6.35 -23.80
N ARG A 22 -47.52 -6.88 -25.00
CA ARG A 22 -46.49 -7.49 -25.86
C ARG A 22 -45.49 -6.45 -26.36
N LYS A 23 -45.96 -5.30 -26.84
CA LYS A 23 -45.09 -4.18 -27.25
C LYS A 23 -44.21 -3.66 -26.12
N SER A 24 -44.73 -3.57 -24.89
CA SER A 24 -43.92 -3.17 -23.73
C SER A 24 -42.89 -4.22 -23.34
N VAL A 25 -43.24 -5.52 -23.39
CA VAL A 25 -42.28 -6.62 -23.15
C VAL A 25 -41.20 -6.68 -24.22
N GLU A 26 -41.54 -6.45 -25.49
CA GLU A 26 -40.59 -6.37 -26.60
C GLU A 26 -39.64 -5.18 -26.45
N GLN A 27 -40.16 -4.00 -26.07
CA GLN A 27 -39.33 -2.83 -25.75
C GLN A 27 -38.39 -3.10 -24.57
N LEU A 28 -38.87 -3.73 -23.50
CA LEU A 28 -38.04 -4.11 -22.36
C LEU A 28 -36.96 -5.14 -22.74
N ARG A 29 -37.27 -6.07 -23.64
CA ARG A 29 -36.29 -7.03 -24.18
C ARG A 29 -35.24 -6.32 -25.04
N ALA A 30 -35.64 -5.42 -25.92
CA ALA A 30 -34.75 -4.61 -26.75
C ALA A 30 -33.81 -3.74 -25.89
N ASP A 31 -34.35 -3.06 -24.87
CA ASP A 31 -33.58 -2.28 -23.91
C ASP A 31 -32.57 -3.14 -23.14
N ARG A 32 -32.96 -4.36 -22.76
CA ARG A 32 -32.08 -5.30 -22.04
C ARG A 32 -30.92 -5.76 -22.93
N VAL A 33 -31.17 -6.02 -24.20
CA VAL A 33 -30.12 -6.36 -25.20
C VAL A 33 -29.20 -5.16 -25.43
N LEU A 34 -29.74 -3.96 -25.67
CA LEU A 34 -28.96 -2.73 -25.82
C LEU A 34 -28.05 -2.44 -24.62
N ARG A 35 -28.55 -2.66 -23.39
CA ARG A 35 -27.73 -2.52 -22.17
C ARG A 35 -26.61 -3.55 -22.12
N ARG A 36 -26.88 -4.80 -22.50
CA ARG A 36 -25.86 -5.87 -22.57
C ARG A 36 -24.78 -5.52 -23.59
N ASP A 37 -25.16 -5.09 -24.78
CA ASP A 37 -24.24 -4.77 -25.87
C ASP A 37 -23.38 -3.55 -25.55
N LYS A 38 -23.96 -2.50 -24.94
CA LYS A 38 -23.19 -1.34 -24.42
C LYS A 38 -22.17 -1.75 -23.36
N LEU A 39 -22.50 -2.70 -22.50
CA LEU A 39 -21.60 -3.19 -21.44
C LEU A 39 -20.48 -4.07 -22.03
N GLN A 40 -20.81 -4.88 -23.03
CA GLN A 40 -19.85 -5.65 -23.82
C GLN A 40 -18.88 -4.74 -24.56
N GLU A 41 -19.39 -3.73 -25.26
CA GLU A 41 -18.57 -2.74 -25.96
C GLU A 41 -17.62 -2.00 -25.00
N ARG A 42 -18.09 -1.63 -23.79
CA ARG A 42 -17.22 -1.04 -22.75
C ARG A 42 -16.10 -2.00 -22.32
N ARG A 43 -16.40 -3.30 -22.16
CA ARG A 43 -15.41 -4.33 -21.83
C ARG A 43 -14.40 -4.51 -22.97
N ASP A 44 -14.86 -4.57 -24.21
CA ASP A 44 -14.01 -4.75 -25.38
C ASP A 44 -13.11 -3.53 -25.62
N ARG A 45 -13.65 -2.30 -25.49
CA ARG A 45 -12.85 -1.07 -25.51
C ARG A 45 -11.80 -1.05 -24.40
N HIS A 46 -12.13 -1.50 -23.19
CA HIS A 46 -11.16 -1.58 -22.09
C HIS A 46 -10.07 -2.63 -22.36
N LYS A 47 -10.44 -3.81 -22.87
CA LYS A 47 -9.52 -4.88 -23.27
C LYS A 47 -8.59 -4.41 -24.39
N ALA A 48 -9.13 -3.81 -25.44
CA ALA A 48 -8.35 -3.22 -26.54
C ALA A 48 -7.37 -2.15 -26.06
N LYS A 49 -7.77 -1.28 -25.12
CA LYS A 49 -6.87 -0.31 -24.48
C LYS A 49 -5.74 -0.98 -23.70
N LEU A 50 -6.03 -2.05 -22.95
CA LEU A 50 -5.02 -2.82 -22.22
C LEU A 50 -4.05 -3.53 -23.17
N ASP A 51 -4.55 -4.13 -24.25
CA ASP A 51 -3.73 -4.83 -25.23
C ASP A 51 -2.87 -3.87 -26.05
N ALA A 52 -3.41 -2.70 -26.43
CA ALA A 52 -2.61 -1.63 -27.02
C ALA A 52 -1.49 -1.15 -26.09
N LYS A 53 -1.77 -0.99 -24.78
CA LYS A 53 -0.74 -0.69 -23.77
C LYS A 53 0.30 -1.80 -23.65
N ARG A 54 -0.10 -3.08 -23.74
CA ARG A 54 0.82 -4.23 -23.70
C ARG A 54 1.73 -4.26 -24.94
N LYS A 55 1.16 -4.09 -26.14
CA LYS A 55 1.91 -4.04 -27.41
C LYS A 55 2.92 -2.89 -27.41
N ARG A 56 2.52 -1.67 -27.02
CA ARG A 56 3.44 -0.53 -26.85
C ARG A 56 4.55 -0.82 -25.83
N LYS A 57 4.24 -1.48 -24.71
CA LYS A 57 5.26 -1.89 -23.73
C LYS A 57 6.21 -2.95 -24.28
N LEU A 58 5.77 -3.83 -25.16
CA LEU A 58 6.62 -4.83 -25.79
C LEU A 58 7.57 -4.17 -26.80
N THR A 59 7.08 -3.26 -27.64
CA THR A 59 7.92 -2.58 -28.64
C THR A 59 8.92 -1.61 -28.02
N THR A 60 8.57 -0.97 -26.89
CA THR A 60 9.45 -0.07 -26.14
C THR A 60 10.49 -0.77 -25.25
N LYS A 61 10.38 -2.09 -25.04
CA LYS A 61 11.39 -2.83 -24.27
C LYS A 61 12.67 -2.89 -25.09
N LYS A 62 13.69 -2.17 -24.63
CA LYS A 62 15.05 -2.29 -25.14
C LYS A 62 15.52 -3.74 -25.02
N PHE A 63 16.19 -4.24 -26.05
CA PHE A 63 16.85 -5.54 -25.99
C PHE A 63 17.86 -5.55 -24.83
N ILE A 64 17.77 -6.58 -23.98
CA ILE A 64 18.66 -6.76 -22.84
C ILE A 64 19.65 -7.84 -23.24
N SER A 65 20.93 -7.49 -23.35
CA SER A 65 21.98 -8.45 -23.73
C SER A 65 22.10 -9.58 -22.71
N ALA A 66 22.35 -10.81 -23.20
CA ALA A 66 22.56 -11.99 -22.35
C ALA A 66 23.64 -11.76 -21.27
N GLN A 67 24.69 -11.00 -21.60
CA GLN A 67 25.74 -10.63 -20.63
C GLN A 67 25.19 -9.82 -19.44
N THR A 68 24.23 -8.92 -19.69
CA THR A 68 23.62 -8.11 -18.63
C THR A 68 22.74 -8.96 -17.72
N LEU A 69 22.00 -9.93 -18.29
CA LEU A 69 21.23 -10.90 -17.52
C LEU A 69 22.13 -11.73 -16.62
N LEU A 70 23.26 -12.23 -17.14
CA LEU A 70 24.24 -12.99 -16.38
C LEU A 70 24.83 -12.15 -15.23
N LYS A 71 25.27 -10.92 -15.51
CA LYS A 71 25.80 -10.00 -14.48
C LYS A 71 24.76 -9.73 -13.39
N HIS A 72 23.48 -9.57 -13.74
CA HIS A 72 22.40 -9.39 -12.77
C HIS A 72 22.19 -10.63 -11.91
N ALA A 73 22.21 -11.83 -12.50
CA ALA A 73 22.10 -13.09 -11.78
C ALA A 73 23.26 -13.27 -10.78
N GLN A 74 24.51 -13.11 -11.25
CA GLN A 74 25.71 -13.20 -10.41
C GLN A 74 25.68 -12.20 -9.25
N ARG A 75 25.26 -10.96 -9.50
CA ARG A 75 25.10 -9.93 -8.45
C ARG A 75 24.07 -10.36 -7.40
N LYS A 76 22.94 -10.91 -7.84
CA LYS A 76 21.88 -11.40 -6.95
C LYS A 76 22.38 -12.55 -6.08
N ASP A 77 23.12 -13.49 -6.65
CA ASP A 77 23.68 -14.62 -5.90
C ASP A 77 24.73 -14.17 -4.89
N ARG A 78 25.62 -13.24 -5.29
CA ARG A 78 26.61 -12.64 -4.38
C ARG A 78 25.92 -11.95 -3.19
N GLN A 79 24.88 -11.18 -3.45
CA GLN A 79 24.10 -10.50 -2.42
C GLN A 79 23.43 -11.48 -1.46
N GLY A 80 22.85 -12.58 -1.98
CA GLY A 80 22.29 -13.65 -1.13
C GLY A 80 23.35 -14.29 -0.25
N ARG A 81 24.50 -14.68 -0.81
CA ARG A 81 25.62 -15.24 -0.04
C ARG A 81 26.08 -14.31 1.08
N ILE A 82 26.17 -13.01 0.82
CA ILE A 82 26.54 -12.01 1.84
C ILE A 82 25.46 -11.95 2.94
N PHE A 83 24.19 -11.90 2.56
CA PHE A 83 23.06 -11.86 3.49
C PHE A 83 23.09 -13.04 4.47
N ARG A 84 23.23 -14.27 3.96
CA ARG A 84 23.37 -15.49 4.77
C ARG A 84 24.59 -15.46 5.69
N LYS A 85 25.77 -15.09 5.17
CA LYS A 85 27.00 -15.01 5.98
C LYS A 85 26.89 -14.03 7.14
N ILE A 86 26.23 -12.88 6.92
CA ILE A 86 25.97 -11.91 8.00
C ILE A 86 25.02 -12.55 9.04
N GLY A 87 23.98 -13.24 8.60
CA GLY A 87 23.06 -13.98 9.48
C GLY A 87 23.75 -15.01 10.37
N GLU A 88 24.60 -15.85 9.78
CA GLU A 88 25.36 -16.87 10.51
C GLU A 88 26.30 -16.24 11.55
N LYS A 89 27.07 -15.21 11.16
CA LYS A 89 27.97 -14.49 12.07
C LYS A 89 27.23 -13.93 13.28
N VAL A 90 26.07 -13.34 13.07
CA VAL A 90 25.34 -12.72 14.19
C VAL A 90 24.65 -13.75 15.07
N ARG A 91 24.17 -14.86 14.50
CA ARG A 91 23.65 -15.99 15.30
C ARG A 91 24.72 -16.51 16.25
N GLY A 92 25.95 -16.66 15.76
CA GLY A 92 27.10 -17.08 16.58
C GLY A 92 27.46 -16.06 17.67
N LYS A 93 27.45 -14.75 17.35
CA LYS A 93 27.67 -13.70 18.38
C LYS A 93 26.62 -13.75 19.49
N ARG A 94 25.33 -13.86 19.13
CA ARG A 94 24.24 -13.91 20.10
C ARG A 94 24.36 -15.09 21.07
N GLN A 95 24.72 -16.27 20.56
CA GLN A 95 24.90 -17.48 21.40
C GLN A 95 26.03 -17.33 22.42
N ARG A 96 26.97 -16.40 22.18
CA ARG A 96 28.11 -16.12 23.05
C ARG A 96 27.89 -14.92 23.97
N MET A 97 26.81 -14.16 23.80
CA MET A 97 26.56 -12.99 24.65
C MET A 97 26.13 -13.43 26.04
N ALA A 98 26.68 -12.78 27.06
CA ALA A 98 26.29 -13.02 28.44
C ALA A 98 24.83 -12.57 28.69
N PRO A 99 24.11 -13.20 29.63
CA PRO A 99 22.73 -12.81 29.96
C PRO A 99 22.59 -11.33 30.36
N ASP A 100 23.57 -10.79 31.08
CA ASP A 100 23.55 -9.39 31.54
C ASP A 100 23.79 -8.41 30.39
N GLU A 101 24.68 -8.74 29.47
CA GLU A 101 24.90 -7.97 28.24
C GLU A 101 23.65 -7.99 27.35
N TYR A 102 22.96 -9.13 27.28
CA TYR A 102 21.70 -9.25 26.56
C TYR A 102 20.60 -8.38 27.17
N LYS A 103 20.49 -8.31 28.51
CA LYS A 103 19.55 -7.42 29.20
C LYS A 103 19.86 -5.95 28.94
N LYS A 104 21.13 -5.53 29.08
CA LYS A 104 21.55 -4.15 28.78
C LYS A 104 21.21 -3.75 27.34
N SER A 105 21.46 -4.63 26.37
CA SER A 105 21.13 -4.36 24.98
C SER A 105 19.62 -4.33 24.71
N LEU A 106 18.80 -4.99 25.53
CA LEU A 106 17.34 -4.85 25.47
C LEU A 106 16.90 -3.46 25.95
N ASP A 107 17.49 -2.93 27.02
CA ASP A 107 17.16 -1.59 27.53
C ASP A 107 17.51 -0.49 26.52
N GLU A 108 18.59 -0.68 25.76
CA GLU A 108 19.03 0.24 24.71
C GLU A 108 18.15 0.20 23.43
N SER A 109 17.27 -0.79 23.27
CA SER A 109 16.53 -1.07 22.03
C SER A 109 15.73 0.14 21.54
N ARG A 110 15.90 0.60 20.30
CA ARG A 110 15.17 1.76 19.76
C ARG A 110 14.18 1.36 18.68
N VAL A 111 13.07 2.08 18.56
CA VAL A 111 12.16 1.91 17.42
C VAL A 111 12.81 2.48 16.16
N VAL A 112 12.74 1.71 15.07
CA VAL A 112 13.23 2.06 13.73
C VAL A 112 12.09 1.95 12.74
N LEU A 113 12.00 2.94 11.86
CA LEU A 113 11.21 2.87 10.65
C LEU A 113 12.03 2.25 9.53
N VAL A 114 11.61 1.07 9.07
CA VAL A 114 12.23 0.38 7.92
C VAL A 114 11.35 0.55 6.70
N VAL A 115 11.89 1.13 5.62
CA VAL A 115 11.19 1.41 4.36
C VAL A 115 11.83 0.64 3.21
N ARG A 116 11.05 -0.11 2.45
CA ARG A 116 11.57 -0.86 1.31
C ARG A 116 11.93 0.07 0.13
N ALA A 117 13.19 0.05 -0.27
CA ALA A 117 13.72 0.89 -1.35
C ALA A 117 13.99 0.11 -2.65
N ARG A 118 14.25 -1.19 -2.56
CA ARG A 118 14.58 -2.03 -3.72
C ARG A 118 13.36 -2.72 -4.31
N GLY A 119 13.34 -2.79 -5.65
CA GLY A 119 12.28 -3.41 -6.45
C GLY A 119 12.39 -4.93 -6.54
N LYS A 120 12.34 -5.49 -7.77
CA LYS A 120 12.30 -6.94 -8.03
C LYS A 120 13.68 -7.61 -8.05
N GLN A 121 14.77 -6.86 -8.18
CA GLN A 121 16.14 -7.37 -8.22
C GLN A 121 16.66 -7.63 -6.80
N ILE A 122 16.04 -8.57 -6.10
CA ILE A 122 16.37 -8.94 -4.72
C ILE A 122 16.63 -10.45 -4.65
N PRO A 123 17.63 -10.92 -3.88
CA PRO A 123 17.84 -12.34 -3.61
C PRO A 123 16.62 -13.03 -2.97
N PRO A 124 16.40 -14.34 -3.18
CA PRO A 124 15.25 -15.04 -2.61
C PRO A 124 15.26 -15.02 -1.07
N GLU A 125 16.43 -15.17 -0.45
CA GLU A 125 16.62 -15.11 1.00
C GLU A 125 16.14 -13.78 1.60
N VAL A 126 16.55 -12.67 0.99
CA VAL A 126 16.14 -11.31 1.37
C VAL A 126 14.65 -11.10 1.12
N SER A 127 14.13 -11.62 0.00
CA SER A 127 12.70 -11.54 -0.30
C SER A 127 11.84 -12.28 0.74
N ALA A 128 12.33 -13.40 1.27
CA ALA A 128 11.67 -14.12 2.35
C ALA A 128 11.69 -13.31 3.65
N ALA A 129 12.83 -12.69 3.99
CA ALA A 129 12.93 -11.81 5.16
C ALA A 129 11.98 -10.60 5.06
N LEU A 130 11.93 -9.92 3.92
CA LEU A 130 11.00 -8.81 3.68
C LEU A 130 9.53 -9.26 3.76
N ARG A 131 9.22 -10.50 3.38
CA ARG A 131 7.85 -11.06 3.48
C ARG A 131 7.44 -11.24 4.92
N ARG A 132 8.33 -11.75 5.77
CA ARG A 132 8.07 -11.88 7.22
C ARG A 132 7.80 -10.52 7.88
N LEU A 133 8.46 -9.46 7.40
CA LEU A 133 8.21 -8.09 7.84
C LEU A 133 6.98 -7.43 7.18
N GLY A 134 6.26 -8.10 6.28
CA GLY A 134 5.13 -7.52 5.54
C GLY A 134 5.52 -6.48 4.47
N LEU A 135 6.82 -6.33 4.17
CA LEU A 135 7.35 -5.33 3.23
C LEU A 135 7.32 -5.82 1.76
N MET A 136 6.13 -6.19 1.27
CA MET A 136 5.96 -6.75 -0.08
C MET A 136 5.87 -5.69 -1.19
N LYS A 137 5.32 -4.52 -0.89
CA LYS A 137 5.22 -3.41 -1.85
C LYS A 137 6.47 -2.54 -1.81
N LEU A 138 6.80 -1.91 -2.93
CA LEU A 138 7.85 -0.89 -2.98
C LEU A 138 7.39 0.33 -2.15
N TYR A 139 8.28 0.89 -1.34
CA TYR A 139 7.97 1.96 -0.37
C TYR A 139 6.96 1.56 0.72
N ALA A 140 6.69 0.27 0.90
CA ALA A 140 6.08 -0.19 2.14
C ALA A 140 7.06 0.07 3.30
N ALA A 141 6.52 0.38 4.46
CA ALA A 141 7.30 0.58 5.66
C ALA A 141 6.71 -0.15 6.87
N ARG A 142 7.56 -0.46 7.84
CA ARG A 142 7.15 -1.06 9.10
C ARG A 142 8.01 -0.50 10.23
N LEU A 143 7.37 -0.27 11.37
CA LEU A 143 8.06 0.05 12.61
C LEU A 143 8.55 -1.24 13.26
N LEU A 144 9.80 -1.27 13.69
CA LEU A 144 10.42 -2.41 14.37
C LEU A 144 11.15 -1.92 15.61
N CYS A 145 11.06 -2.67 16.70
CA CYS A 145 11.95 -2.49 17.84
C CYS A 145 13.30 -3.13 17.52
N LEU A 146 14.41 -2.41 17.73
CA LEU A 146 15.77 -2.91 17.60
C LEU A 146 16.21 -3.66 18.86
N ASP A 147 15.76 -4.90 18.99
CA ASP A 147 16.23 -5.83 19.99
C ASP A 147 17.52 -6.51 19.52
N PRO A 148 18.30 -7.16 20.40
CA PRO A 148 19.43 -8.00 20.00
C PRO A 148 19.08 -9.08 18.97
N ARG A 149 17.80 -9.44 18.87
CA ARG A 149 17.27 -10.43 17.90
C ARG A 149 16.97 -9.81 16.54
N THR A 150 16.49 -8.57 16.50
CA THR A 150 15.99 -7.91 15.28
C THR A 150 17.04 -6.99 14.66
N ASP A 151 17.90 -6.36 15.46
CA ASP A 151 19.04 -5.54 15.02
C ASP A 151 19.91 -6.22 13.94
N PRO A 152 20.25 -7.53 14.06
CA PRO A 152 21.02 -8.23 13.04
C PRO A 152 20.30 -8.29 11.69
N LEU A 153 18.99 -8.55 11.73
CA LEU A 153 18.14 -8.66 10.55
C LEU A 153 18.01 -7.30 9.88
N VAL A 154 17.87 -6.23 10.67
CA VAL A 154 17.81 -4.85 10.19
C VAL A 154 19.13 -4.48 9.52
N LYS A 155 20.28 -4.78 10.13
CA LYS A 155 21.62 -4.58 9.53
C LYS A 155 21.79 -5.35 8.21
N GLN A 156 21.29 -6.58 8.11
CA GLN A 156 21.32 -7.36 6.87
C GLN A 156 20.45 -6.76 5.75
N LEU A 157 19.34 -6.12 6.12
CA LEU A 157 18.41 -5.49 5.18
C LEU A 157 18.85 -4.09 4.75
N GLY A 158 19.85 -3.48 5.39
CA GLY A 158 20.42 -2.18 5.05
C GLY A 158 20.62 -1.90 3.55
N PRO A 159 21.21 -2.81 2.73
CA PRO A 159 21.38 -2.58 1.29
C PRO A 159 20.09 -2.69 0.46
N PHE A 160 18.96 -3.04 1.06
CA PHE A 160 17.66 -3.21 0.39
C PHE A 160 16.58 -2.25 0.88
N CYS A 161 16.71 -1.82 2.13
CA CYS A 161 15.78 -0.93 2.82
C CYS A 161 16.48 0.35 3.23
N ILE A 162 15.68 1.36 3.54
CA ILE A 162 16.14 2.57 4.20
C ILE A 162 15.63 2.50 5.61
N MET A 163 16.49 2.89 6.53
CA MET A 163 16.25 2.74 7.95
C MET A 163 16.51 4.11 8.56
N GLY A 164 15.61 4.54 9.44
CA GLY A 164 15.74 5.79 10.16
C GLY A 164 14.99 5.71 11.49
N HIS A 165 15.43 6.52 12.43
CA HIS A 165 14.74 6.70 13.70
C HIS A 165 13.75 7.85 13.53
N PRO A 166 12.43 7.60 13.70
CA PRO A 166 11.47 8.70 13.69
C PRO A 166 11.58 9.49 15.00
N ASP A 167 11.57 10.82 14.89
CA ASP A 167 11.38 11.67 16.07
C ASP A 167 9.96 11.47 16.63
N PRO A 168 9.70 11.69 17.93
CA PRO A 168 8.37 11.50 18.52
C PRO A 168 7.26 12.24 17.75
N ALA A 169 7.48 13.51 17.41
CA ALA A 169 6.55 14.30 16.60
C ALA A 169 6.32 13.73 15.19
N GLN A 170 7.35 13.13 14.58
CA GLN A 170 7.23 12.50 13.26
C GLN A 170 6.50 11.16 13.33
N LEU A 171 6.73 10.42 14.41
CA LEU A 171 6.08 9.15 14.67
C LEU A 171 4.58 9.35 14.89
N GLU A 172 4.21 10.31 15.74
CA GLU A 172 2.82 10.69 15.98
C GLU A 172 2.12 11.06 14.68
N GLU A 173 2.74 11.93 13.87
CA GLU A 173 2.16 12.34 12.59
C GLU A 173 2.04 11.17 11.61
N LEU A 174 3.04 10.29 11.55
CA LEU A 174 3.03 9.10 10.70
C LEU A 174 1.89 8.16 11.09
N LEU A 175 1.71 7.91 12.39
CA LEU A 175 0.63 7.08 12.92
C LEU A 175 -0.74 7.72 12.69
N ARG A 176 -0.86 9.03 12.92
CA ARG A 176 -2.12 9.75 12.69
C ARG A 176 -2.55 9.78 11.23
N MET A 177 -1.59 9.89 10.29
CA MET A 177 -1.90 10.02 8.86
C MET A 177 -1.98 8.68 8.11
N ARG A 178 -1.22 7.68 8.55
CA ARG A 178 -1.07 6.40 7.82
C ARG A 178 -1.19 5.16 8.72
N GLY A 179 -1.41 5.36 10.03
CA GLY A 179 -1.62 4.30 11.01
C GLY A 179 -2.71 3.35 10.57
N SER A 180 -2.36 2.07 10.52
CA SER A 180 -3.30 1.00 10.25
C SER A 180 -3.07 -0.14 11.21
N LEU A 181 -4.16 -0.75 11.65
CA LEU A 181 -4.15 -1.92 12.52
C LEU A 181 -4.32 -3.17 11.67
N TRP A 182 -3.63 -4.22 12.06
CA TRP A 182 -3.73 -5.55 11.49
C TRP A 182 -4.80 -6.33 12.24
N ASN A 183 -5.81 -6.79 11.52
CA ASN A 183 -6.80 -7.70 12.08
C ASN A 183 -6.38 -9.14 11.76
N GLU A 184 -6.13 -9.93 12.80
CA GLU A 184 -5.70 -11.33 12.65
C GLU A 184 -6.82 -12.21 12.10
N GLU A 185 -8.06 -12.01 12.57
CA GLU A 185 -9.23 -12.78 12.16
C GLU A 185 -9.51 -12.66 10.65
N THR A 186 -9.50 -11.43 10.13
CA THR A 186 -9.82 -11.16 8.72
C THR A 186 -8.57 -11.13 7.84
N GLN A 187 -7.37 -11.19 8.41
CA GLN A 187 -6.08 -11.03 7.72
C GLN A 187 -6.03 -9.77 6.84
N THR A 188 -6.69 -8.70 7.29
CA THR A 188 -6.75 -7.42 6.58
C THR A 188 -6.23 -6.30 7.46
N ARG A 189 -5.62 -5.29 6.85
CA ARG A 189 -5.33 -4.03 7.54
C ARG A 189 -6.50 -3.06 7.44
N ARG A 190 -6.75 -2.30 8.50
CA ARG A 190 -7.76 -1.24 8.57
C ARG A 190 -7.10 0.05 9.07
N LEU A 191 -7.42 1.18 8.45
CA LEU A 191 -6.89 2.49 8.86
C LEU A 191 -7.47 2.85 10.24
N ILE A 192 -6.66 3.45 11.10
CA ILE A 192 -7.13 3.96 12.40
C ILE A 192 -8.09 5.13 12.12
N SER A 193 -9.38 4.92 12.38
CA SER A 193 -10.42 5.94 12.14
C SER A 193 -10.86 6.67 13.41
N GLY A 194 -10.59 6.12 14.59
CA GLY A 194 -10.99 6.68 15.88
C GLY A 194 -10.45 5.87 17.05
N ASN A 195 -10.52 6.45 18.25
CA ASN A 195 -9.90 5.92 19.46
C ASN A 195 -10.51 4.57 19.88
N LEU A 196 -11.82 4.39 19.74
CA LEU A 196 -12.51 3.12 20.04
C LEU A 196 -11.88 1.91 19.33
N MET A 197 -11.48 2.07 18.07
CA MET A 197 -10.84 0.99 17.31
C MET A 197 -9.45 0.65 17.85
N LEU A 198 -8.75 1.66 18.37
CA LEU A 198 -7.41 1.52 18.92
C LEU A 198 -7.47 0.87 20.32
N GLU A 199 -8.39 1.33 21.15
CA GLU A 199 -8.69 0.76 22.47
C GLU A 199 -9.13 -0.71 22.37
N GLN A 200 -9.98 -1.07 21.40
CA GLN A 200 -10.36 -2.47 21.18
C GLN A 200 -9.16 -3.37 20.84
N ALA A 201 -8.17 -2.85 20.11
CA ALA A 201 -7.02 -3.63 19.68
C ALA A 201 -5.87 -3.64 20.71
N LEU A 202 -5.67 -2.53 21.44
CA LEU A 202 -4.50 -2.29 22.27
C LEU A 202 -4.84 -1.89 23.72
N GLY A 203 -6.11 -1.90 24.11
CA GLY A 203 -6.55 -1.53 25.46
C GLY A 203 -5.96 -2.40 26.56
N GLN A 204 -5.60 -3.65 26.24
CA GLN A 204 -4.86 -4.55 27.14
C GLN A 204 -3.48 -3.99 27.56
N TYR A 205 -2.91 -3.10 26.75
CA TYR A 205 -1.63 -2.44 27.00
C TYR A 205 -1.78 -1.02 27.55
N ASN A 206 -2.98 -0.65 28.02
CA ASN A 206 -3.34 0.71 28.46
C ASN A 206 -3.12 1.78 27.38
N ILE A 207 -3.41 1.44 26.12
CA ILE A 207 -3.31 2.38 24.99
C ILE A 207 -4.72 2.73 24.51
N LEU A 208 -5.14 3.96 24.77
CA LEU A 208 -6.48 4.44 24.43
C LEU A 208 -6.47 5.33 23.18
N CYS A 209 -5.40 6.12 23.03
CA CYS A 209 -5.24 7.09 21.95
C CYS A 209 -3.97 6.84 21.12
N ILE A 210 -3.83 7.59 20.01
CA ILE A 210 -2.62 7.53 19.17
C ILE A 210 -1.41 8.14 19.90
N GLU A 211 -1.66 9.15 20.74
CA GLU A 211 -0.67 9.81 21.58
C GLU A 211 -0.05 8.80 22.57
N ASP A 212 -0.88 8.03 23.28
CA ASP A 212 -0.44 6.95 24.18
C ASP A 212 0.37 5.90 23.42
N LEU A 213 -0.04 5.57 22.18
CA LEU A 213 0.67 4.63 21.33
C LEU A 213 2.08 5.16 20.98
N CYS A 214 2.19 6.44 20.62
CA CYS A 214 3.47 7.08 20.33
C CYS A 214 4.37 7.09 21.57
N ASP A 215 3.81 7.46 22.71
CA ASP A 215 4.51 7.47 23.99
C ASP A 215 4.99 6.08 24.40
N ALA A 216 4.16 5.05 24.23
CA ALA A 216 4.54 3.66 24.51
C ALA A 216 5.70 3.19 23.63
N LEU A 217 5.72 3.59 22.35
CA LEU A 217 6.80 3.27 21.42
C LEU A 217 8.10 4.02 21.71
N VAL A 218 8.01 5.26 22.20
CA VAL A 218 9.18 6.11 22.53
C VAL A 218 9.77 5.74 23.90
N LYS A 219 8.92 5.63 24.93
CA LYS A 219 9.30 5.30 26.32
C LYS A 219 9.61 3.81 26.51
N LYS A 220 9.20 2.97 25.57
CA LYS A 220 9.42 1.51 25.55
C LYS A 220 8.77 0.78 26.72
N THR A 221 7.46 0.61 26.68
CA THR A 221 6.75 -0.25 27.64
C THR A 221 7.10 -1.74 27.43
N GLU A 222 6.86 -2.59 28.45
CA GLU A 222 7.24 -4.01 28.44
C GLU A 222 6.68 -4.83 27.25
N HIS A 223 5.63 -4.32 26.60
CA HIS A 223 4.90 -5.02 25.53
C HIS A 223 5.05 -4.39 24.14
N VAL A 224 6.06 -3.54 23.90
CA VAL A 224 6.28 -2.85 22.61
C VAL A 224 6.28 -3.81 21.41
N GLN A 225 6.87 -5.00 21.55
CA GLN A 225 6.92 -5.96 20.46
C GLN A 225 5.53 -6.49 20.07
N ALA A 226 4.66 -6.71 21.05
CA ALA A 226 3.28 -7.13 20.82
C ALA A 226 2.46 -5.99 20.19
N ILE A 227 2.58 -4.78 20.73
CA ILE A 227 1.96 -3.57 20.18
C ILE A 227 2.35 -3.37 18.70
N LEU A 228 3.64 -3.52 18.37
CA LEU A 228 4.14 -3.40 17.00
C LEU A 228 3.65 -4.51 16.06
N GLN A 229 3.23 -5.67 16.57
CA GLN A 229 2.62 -6.72 15.74
C GLN A 229 1.25 -6.31 15.25
N HIS A 230 0.43 -5.72 16.12
CA HIS A 230 -0.90 -5.17 15.78
C HIS A 230 -0.83 -4.01 14.79
N ILE A 231 0.27 -3.25 14.75
CA ILE A 231 0.45 -2.19 13.73
C ILE A 231 0.76 -2.84 12.38
N ALA A 232 -0.07 -2.57 11.37
CA ALA A 232 0.14 -3.05 10.01
C ALA A 232 1.20 -2.22 9.25
N PRO A 233 1.85 -2.77 8.20
CA PRO A 233 2.79 -2.02 7.39
C PRO A 233 2.13 -0.81 6.68
N PHE A 234 2.83 0.31 6.69
CA PHE A 234 2.47 1.56 6.04
C PHE A 234 2.74 1.47 4.54
N ASP A 235 1.84 2.02 3.72
CA ASP A 235 2.08 2.21 2.29
C ASP A 235 2.46 3.67 2.05
N PHE A 236 3.72 3.93 1.67
CA PHE A 236 4.13 5.25 1.23
C PHE A 236 4.04 5.41 -0.27
N HIS A 237 3.79 6.64 -0.69
CA HIS A 237 4.01 7.03 -2.06
C HIS A 237 5.49 7.37 -2.27
N PRO A 238 6.07 7.05 -3.44
CA PRO A 238 7.40 7.52 -3.79
C PRO A 238 7.53 9.04 -3.57
N PRO A 239 8.55 9.51 -2.82
CA PRO A 239 8.70 10.95 -2.58
C PRO A 239 9.13 11.64 -3.88
N ARG A 240 8.43 12.72 -4.23
CA ARG A 240 8.47 13.31 -5.59
C ARG A 240 9.85 13.86 -5.99
N GLN A 241 10.63 14.38 -5.03
CA GLN A 241 11.92 15.01 -5.34
C GLN A 241 12.99 13.99 -5.77
N LEU A 242 12.89 12.73 -5.35
CA LEU A 242 13.82 11.68 -5.78
C LEU A 242 13.73 11.33 -7.26
N PHE A 243 12.72 11.83 -7.98
CA PHE A 243 12.53 11.61 -9.41
C PHE A 243 13.09 12.74 -10.28
N MET A 244 13.58 13.84 -9.67
CA MET A 244 14.13 14.98 -10.41
C MET A 244 15.49 14.65 -11.06
N GLU A 245 16.34 13.89 -10.38
CA GLU A 245 17.63 13.45 -10.92
C GLU A 245 17.50 12.09 -11.62
N ARG A 246 17.59 11.99 -12.94
CA ARG A 246 17.32 10.69 -13.62
C ARG A 246 18.46 9.66 -13.52
N HIS A 247 19.66 10.07 -13.12
CA HIS A 247 20.89 9.29 -13.28
C HIS A 247 21.21 8.31 -12.14
N ARG A 248 20.63 8.48 -10.95
CA ARG A 248 20.85 7.57 -9.81
C ARG A 248 19.63 6.70 -9.54
N SER A 249 19.89 5.44 -9.14
CA SER A 249 18.80 4.59 -8.67
C SER A 249 18.18 5.18 -7.40
N VAL A 250 16.87 5.02 -7.21
CA VAL A 250 16.15 5.64 -6.07
C VAL A 250 16.76 5.24 -4.72
N HIS A 251 17.25 4.01 -4.61
CA HIS A 251 17.99 3.55 -3.44
C HIS A 251 19.30 4.31 -3.20
N GLN A 252 20.12 4.58 -4.23
CA GLN A 252 21.36 5.37 -4.08
C GLN A 252 21.08 6.82 -3.69
N LYS A 253 19.99 7.40 -4.20
CA LYS A 253 19.56 8.75 -3.77
C LYS A 253 19.13 8.75 -2.32
N LEU A 254 18.44 7.70 -1.91
CA LEU A 254 17.96 7.53 -0.55
C LEU A 254 19.09 7.25 0.45
N GLU A 255 20.14 6.53 0.04
CA GLU A 255 21.37 6.35 0.82
C GLU A 255 22.08 7.69 1.09
N ILE A 256 22.08 8.62 0.12
CA ILE A 256 22.66 9.96 0.28
C ILE A 256 21.87 10.82 1.28
N VAL A 257 20.55 10.64 1.37
CA VAL A 257 19.69 11.32 2.36
C VAL A 257 19.90 10.74 3.76
N ASN A 258 20.50 9.55 3.87
CA ASN A 258 20.59 8.77 5.09
C ASN A 258 21.88 9.05 5.88
N LYS A 259 22.06 10.30 6.34
CA LYS A 259 22.92 10.53 7.51
C LYS A 259 22.11 10.63 8.81
N ASP A 260 20.99 11.35 8.86
CA ASP A 260 20.29 11.51 10.15
C ASP A 260 18.74 11.37 10.17
N SER A 261 17.97 11.63 9.10
CA SER A 261 16.52 11.32 9.18
C SER A 261 15.76 11.29 7.84
N PHE A 262 15.71 10.10 7.21
CA PHE A 262 14.75 9.83 6.15
C PHE A 262 13.28 9.91 6.65
N ALA A 263 13.05 9.69 7.94
CA ALA A 263 11.74 9.84 8.57
C ALA A 263 11.27 11.31 8.56
N ALA A 264 12.15 12.27 8.88
CA ALA A 264 11.86 13.70 8.81
C ALA A 264 11.44 14.14 7.41
N TYR A 265 12.20 13.66 6.42
CA TYR A 265 11.93 13.94 5.01
C TYR A 265 10.55 13.40 4.57
N LEU A 266 10.20 12.17 4.97
CA LEU A 266 8.90 11.57 4.67
C LEU A 266 7.75 12.30 5.39
N ALA A 267 7.91 12.66 6.66
CA ALA A 267 6.91 13.42 7.41
C ALA A 267 6.61 14.77 6.73
N GLN A 268 7.64 15.49 6.28
CA GLN A 268 7.48 16.75 5.55
C GLN A 268 6.76 16.57 4.21
N GLN A 269 7.03 15.49 3.48
CA GLN A 269 6.30 15.16 2.25
C GLN A 269 4.83 14.84 2.53
N LEU A 270 4.53 14.09 3.60
CA LEU A 270 3.17 13.79 4.02
C LEU A 270 2.38 15.07 4.33
N LYS A 271 2.96 16.03 5.07
CA LYS A 271 2.37 17.37 5.28
C LYS A 271 2.00 18.05 3.97
N GLY A 272 2.91 18.04 3.01
CA GLY A 272 2.69 18.63 1.69
C GLY A 272 1.54 17.97 0.92
N THR A 273 1.43 16.64 1.00
CA THR A 273 0.32 15.90 0.35
C THR A 273 -1.02 16.16 1.04
N ALA A 274 -1.07 16.12 2.37
CA ALA A 274 -2.28 16.37 3.15
C ALA A 274 -2.81 17.81 2.93
N LYS A 275 -1.92 18.81 2.90
CA LYS A 275 -2.29 20.21 2.60
C LYS A 275 -2.91 20.35 1.19
N ARG A 276 -2.39 19.61 0.21
CA ARG A 276 -2.94 19.60 -1.16
C ARG A 276 -4.29 18.89 -1.23
N GLU A 277 -4.44 17.75 -0.55
CA GLU A 277 -5.70 17.03 -0.47
C GLU A 277 -6.78 17.87 0.22
N ARG A 278 -6.45 18.59 1.31
CA ARG A 278 -7.36 19.55 1.97
C ARG A 278 -7.76 20.70 1.04
N LYS A 279 -6.81 21.28 0.29
CA LYS A 279 -7.12 22.34 -0.70
C LYS A 279 -8.03 21.84 -1.84
N LEU A 280 -7.77 20.64 -2.36
CA LEU A 280 -8.61 20.01 -3.38
C LEU A 280 -10.02 19.72 -2.85
N ALA A 281 -10.13 19.22 -1.62
CA ALA A 281 -11.42 18.99 -0.97
C ALA A 281 -12.21 20.31 -0.78
N ALA A 282 -11.53 21.39 -0.36
CA ALA A 282 -12.15 22.71 -0.22
C ALA A 282 -12.61 23.29 -1.57
N SER A 283 -11.79 23.18 -2.62
CA SER A 283 -12.14 23.61 -3.98
C SER A 283 -13.32 22.82 -4.55
N ASN A 284 -13.34 21.50 -4.34
CA ASN A 284 -14.47 20.66 -4.76
C ASN A 284 -15.76 21.02 -4.01
N LYS A 285 -15.68 21.36 -2.72
CA LYS A 285 -16.83 21.84 -1.93
C LYS A 285 -17.38 23.17 -2.47
N GLN A 286 -16.50 24.10 -2.83
CA GLN A 286 -16.91 25.38 -3.43
C GLN A 286 -17.53 25.19 -4.82
N ASN A 287 -16.97 24.29 -5.64
CA ASN A 287 -17.54 23.98 -6.96
C ASN A 287 -18.89 23.26 -6.87
N ALA A 288 -19.06 22.37 -5.89
CA ALA A 288 -20.35 21.73 -5.61
C ALA A 288 -21.40 22.75 -5.16
N ALA A 289 -21.03 23.68 -4.26
CA ALA A 289 -21.92 24.75 -3.81
C ALA A 289 -22.36 25.69 -4.94
N LYS A 290 -21.45 26.01 -5.88
CA LYS A 290 -21.76 26.79 -7.09
C LYS A 290 -22.67 26.05 -8.06
N HIS A 291 -22.54 24.73 -8.19
CA HIS A 291 -23.43 23.93 -9.02
C HIS A 291 -24.83 23.78 -8.43
N SER A 292 -24.97 23.79 -7.11
CA SER A 292 -26.29 23.79 -6.44
C SER A 292 -26.99 25.15 -6.43
N SER A 293 -26.28 26.25 -6.71
CA SER A 293 -26.83 27.61 -6.71
C SER A 293 -27.18 28.14 -8.11
N LEU A 294 -27.08 27.31 -9.16
CA LEU A 294 -27.55 27.66 -10.49
C LEU A 294 -29.07 27.38 -10.55
N PRO A 295 -29.93 28.38 -10.82
CA PRO A 295 -31.36 28.15 -10.95
C PRO A 295 -31.64 27.28 -12.19
N THR A 296 -32.51 26.29 -12.01
CA THR A 296 -33.10 25.46 -13.09
C THR A 296 -33.99 26.26 -14.00
#